data_AF-A0A073IQX2-F1
#
_entry.id   AF-A0A073IQX2-F1
#
_cell.length_a   1.000
_cell.length_b   1.000
_cell.length_c   1.000
_cell.angle_alpha   90.00
_cell.angle_beta   90.00
_cell.angle_gamma   90.00
#
_symmetry.space_group_name_H-M   'P 1'
#
loop_
_entity.id
_entity.type
_entity.pdbx_description
1 polymer ?
#
loop_
_entity_poly.entity_id
_entity_poly.type
_entity_poly.pdbx_seq_one_letter_code
_entity_poly.pdbx_strand_id
1 'polypeptide(L)'
;MKVITEAILRDELRASQPDSYRVPEGKILSPAAREYLQQRKIRIDMGGAKFKYNPPKAEKSAPEQNAAPQKDEAPTCARQAESAAAAAQGAAKYIDYDSGAFYSEKPEHMTQLFGNKLVTKDHPRILFRGKLDSLQALVVLNQAIISESSASRRLVDDLGDILSVMREMMRCDVLDVPFENERIIGLTHAELRERSHNPMKYFAVKQMTLPDYSMGKSYALLNQLRTTVREAEVAAVQAFRVRSGCERSDIVEGLNRLSSALHIMMCMYLADEYKK
;
A
#
# COMPACT_ATOMS: atom_id res chain seq x y z
N MET A 1 7.20 -17.30 -23.29
CA MET A 1 8.24 -18.18 -22.69
C MET A 1 8.08 -18.17 -21.19
N LYS A 2 7.93 -19.34 -20.54
CA LYS A 2 7.71 -19.41 -19.08
C LYS A 2 9.07 -19.42 -18.36
N VAL A 3 9.38 -18.32 -17.68
CA VAL A 3 10.58 -18.19 -16.83
C VAL A 3 10.28 -18.76 -15.46
N ILE A 4 11.17 -19.58 -14.92
CA ILE A 4 11.10 -20.05 -13.53
C ILE A 4 11.73 -18.97 -12.65
N THR A 5 10.89 -18.31 -11.87
CA THR A 5 11.28 -17.29 -10.90
C THR A 5 11.52 -17.91 -9.53
N GLU A 6 12.27 -17.21 -8.68
CA GLU A 6 12.56 -17.63 -7.31
C GLU A 6 11.28 -17.95 -6.51
N ALA A 7 10.22 -17.15 -6.71
CA ALA A 7 8.93 -17.34 -6.04
C ALA A 7 8.31 -18.73 -6.33
N ILE A 8 8.40 -19.19 -7.58
CA ILE A 8 7.89 -20.51 -7.99
C ILE A 8 8.71 -21.63 -7.33
N LEU A 9 10.03 -21.49 -7.29
CA LEU A 9 10.91 -22.45 -6.61
C LEU A 9 10.69 -22.48 -5.10
N ARG A 10 10.41 -21.33 -4.49
CA ARG A 10 10.19 -21.21 -3.04
C ARG A 10 8.90 -21.90 -2.61
N ASP A 11 7.88 -21.90 -3.45
CA ASP A 11 6.63 -22.61 -3.19
C ASP A 11 6.73 -24.11 -3.51
N GLU A 12 7.43 -24.50 -4.58
CA GLU A 12 7.68 -25.91 -4.91
C GLU A 12 8.58 -26.62 -3.87
N LEU A 13 9.63 -25.94 -3.37
CA LEU A 13 10.60 -26.48 -2.41
C LEU A 13 10.21 -26.26 -0.94
N ARG A 14 8.96 -25.85 -0.67
CA ARG A 14 8.42 -25.68 0.70
C ARG A 14 8.10 -27.02 1.36
N ALA A 15 7.69 -28.03 0.59
CA ALA A 15 7.22 -29.32 1.09
C ALA A 15 8.30 -30.43 1.09
N SER A 16 9.34 -30.30 0.26
CA SER A 16 10.48 -31.25 0.24
C SER A 16 11.75 -30.53 -0.22
N GLN A 17 12.89 -30.90 0.38
CA GLN A 17 14.22 -30.44 -0.05
C GLN A 17 14.91 -31.60 -0.81
N PRO A 18 14.71 -31.73 -2.13
CA PRO A 18 15.46 -32.70 -2.91
C PRO A 18 16.93 -32.26 -3.07
N ASP A 19 17.84 -33.23 -3.10
CA ASP A 19 19.28 -33.00 -3.33
C ASP A 19 19.59 -32.53 -4.76
N SER A 20 18.68 -32.78 -5.72
CA SER A 20 18.76 -32.25 -7.08
C SER A 20 17.42 -31.74 -7.63
N TYR A 21 17.47 -30.63 -8.37
CA TYR A 21 16.33 -30.02 -9.07
C TYR A 21 16.53 -30.13 -10.58
N ARG A 22 15.58 -30.80 -11.26
CA ARG A 22 15.59 -30.99 -12.71
C ARG A 22 14.82 -29.86 -13.40
N VAL A 23 15.51 -29.08 -14.25
CA VAL A 23 14.86 -28.01 -15.01
C VAL A 23 14.05 -28.62 -16.17
N PRO A 24 12.74 -28.35 -16.29
CA PRO A 24 11.93 -28.84 -17.41
C PRO A 24 12.38 -28.24 -18.75
N GLU A 25 12.40 -29.04 -19.82
CA GLU A 25 12.79 -28.61 -21.16
C GLU A 25 11.95 -27.40 -21.64
N GLY A 26 12.62 -26.39 -22.20
CA GLY A 26 11.97 -25.17 -22.72
C GLY A 26 11.69 -24.06 -21.70
N LYS A 27 12.08 -24.21 -20.43
CA LYS A 27 11.98 -23.16 -19.40
C LYS A 27 13.35 -22.55 -19.07
N ILE A 28 13.39 -21.23 -18.94
CA ILE A 28 14.60 -20.47 -18.58
C ILE A 28 14.57 -20.19 -17.08
N LEU A 29 15.68 -20.44 -16.39
CA LEU A 29 15.85 -20.15 -14.98
C LEU A 29 16.25 -18.67 -14.83
N SER A 30 15.53 -17.90 -14.00
CA SER A 30 15.94 -16.53 -13.68
C SER A 30 17.26 -16.51 -12.88
N PRO A 31 18.06 -15.43 -12.95
CA PRO A 31 19.29 -15.30 -12.15
C PRO A 31 19.04 -15.49 -10.64
N ALA A 32 17.95 -14.91 -10.11
CA ALA A 32 17.53 -15.07 -8.72
C ALA A 32 17.16 -16.52 -8.36
N ALA A 33 16.50 -17.25 -9.28
CA ALA A 33 16.19 -18.67 -9.09
C ALA A 33 17.46 -19.55 -9.05
N ARG A 34 18.51 -19.19 -9.80
CA ARG A 34 19.80 -19.90 -9.79
C ARG A 34 20.54 -19.69 -8.48
N GLU A 35 20.56 -18.46 -8.00
CA GLU A 35 21.19 -18.07 -6.74
C GLU A 35 20.50 -18.78 -5.55
N TYR A 36 19.17 -18.88 -5.59
CA TYR A 36 18.39 -19.59 -4.57
C TYR A 36 18.70 -21.09 -4.48
N LEU A 37 18.82 -21.79 -5.61
CA LEU A 37 19.21 -23.22 -5.64
C LEU A 37 20.65 -23.43 -5.14
N GLN A 38 21.56 -22.49 -5.45
CA GLN A 38 22.95 -22.54 -5.02
C GLN A 38 23.10 -22.28 -3.50
N GLN A 39 22.36 -21.33 -2.95
CA GLN A 39 22.32 -21.06 -1.50
C GLN A 39 21.83 -22.28 -0.70
N ARG A 40 20.88 -23.04 -1.25
CA ARG A 40 20.36 -24.27 -0.63
C ARG A 40 21.19 -25.53 -0.94
N LYS A 41 22.31 -25.41 -1.65
CA LYS A 41 23.19 -26.52 -2.07
C LYS A 41 22.47 -27.62 -2.88
N ILE A 42 21.41 -27.27 -3.61
CA ILE A 42 20.65 -28.20 -4.45
C ILE A 42 21.35 -28.31 -5.81
N ARG A 43 21.65 -29.55 -6.25
CA ARG A 43 22.30 -29.81 -7.55
C ARG A 43 21.33 -29.55 -8.70
N ILE A 44 21.78 -28.89 -9.76
CA ILE A 44 20.92 -28.59 -10.92
C ILE A 44 21.16 -29.66 -11.99
N ASP A 45 20.20 -30.56 -12.18
CA ASP A 45 20.25 -31.56 -13.24
C ASP A 45 19.64 -30.98 -14.51
N MET A 46 20.50 -30.57 -15.45
CA MET A 46 20.07 -30.05 -16.74
C MET A 46 19.80 -31.20 -17.71
N GLY A 47 18.52 -31.45 -18.02
CA GLY A 47 18.13 -32.24 -19.17
C GLY A 47 18.50 -31.49 -20.46
N GLY A 48 19.64 -31.84 -21.06
CA GLY A 48 19.83 -31.76 -22.52
C GLY A 48 19.78 -30.40 -23.21
N ALA A 49 20.08 -29.25 -22.57
CA ALA A 49 20.24 -27.97 -23.27
C ALA A 49 21.64 -27.37 -23.00
N LYS A 50 22.51 -27.45 -24.02
CA LYS A 50 23.92 -27.01 -23.96
C LYS A 50 24.01 -25.48 -23.85
N PHE A 51 24.58 -24.97 -22.76
CA PHE A 51 25.25 -23.66 -22.75
C PHE A 51 26.76 -23.89 -22.64
N LYS A 52 27.52 -23.38 -23.62
CA LYS A 52 28.98 -23.38 -23.60
C LYS A 52 29.45 -22.45 -22.48
N TYR A 53 30.15 -23.01 -21.50
CA TYR A 53 30.84 -22.30 -20.43
C TYR A 53 32.32 -22.64 -20.54
N ASN A 54 33.17 -21.62 -20.65
CA ASN A 54 34.64 -21.77 -20.60
C ASN A 54 35.11 -21.34 -19.20
N PRO A 55 35.64 -22.24 -18.36
CA PRO A 55 36.05 -21.92 -16.99
C PRO A 55 37.44 -21.26 -16.95
N PRO A 56 37.71 -20.29 -16.06
CA PRO A 56 39.07 -19.98 -15.63
C PRO A 56 39.49 -21.00 -14.56
N LYS A 57 40.55 -21.78 -14.85
CA LYS A 57 41.16 -22.73 -13.92
C LYS A 57 41.91 -21.99 -12.81
N ALA A 58 41.66 -22.39 -11.57
CA ALA A 58 42.60 -22.25 -10.46
C ALA A 58 43.33 -23.59 -10.30
N GLU A 59 44.64 -23.62 -10.45
CA GLU A 59 45.48 -24.74 -10.00
C GLU A 59 46.72 -24.17 -9.29
N LYS A 60 47.00 -24.74 -8.11
CA LYS A 60 48.21 -24.52 -7.32
C LYS A 60 49.30 -25.52 -7.75
N SER A 61 50.54 -25.07 -7.57
CA SER A 61 51.82 -25.81 -7.44
C SER A 61 52.74 -25.83 -8.67
N ALA A 62 53.97 -25.39 -8.41
CA ALA A 62 55.12 -25.13 -9.29
C ALA A 62 55.73 -26.41 -9.92
N PRO A 63 56.74 -26.37 -10.84
CA PRO A 63 57.97 -25.57 -10.74
C PRO A 63 58.47 -24.83 -12.00
N GLU A 64 59.19 -23.72 -11.73
CA GLU A 64 60.39 -23.18 -12.40
C GLU A 64 60.55 -23.18 -13.94
N GLN A 65 60.49 -22.00 -14.58
CA GLN A 65 61.67 -21.19 -15.00
C GLN A 65 61.31 -20.09 -16.04
N ASN A 66 61.79 -18.88 -15.75
CA ASN A 66 62.24 -17.78 -16.63
C ASN A 66 61.29 -16.96 -17.54
N ALA A 67 61.41 -15.63 -17.33
CA ALA A 67 61.45 -14.51 -18.29
C ALA A 67 60.17 -13.70 -18.62
N ALA A 68 60.11 -12.50 -18.00
CA ALA A 68 59.72 -11.14 -18.46
C ALA A 68 58.31 -10.83 -19.08
N PRO A 69 57.74 -9.61 -18.85
CA PRO A 69 56.32 -9.31 -19.09
C PRO A 69 56.02 -8.36 -20.27
N GLN A 70 54.91 -8.57 -20.97
CA GLN A 70 54.26 -7.55 -21.83
C GLN A 70 52.72 -7.61 -21.78
N LYS A 71 52.15 -6.48 -21.33
CA LYS A 71 50.98 -5.70 -21.80
C LYS A 71 49.71 -6.31 -22.44
N ASP A 72 48.59 -5.78 -21.93
CA ASP A 72 47.39 -5.26 -22.60
C ASP A 72 46.05 -6.06 -22.67
N GLU A 73 45.01 -5.28 -22.32
CA GLU A 73 43.57 -5.31 -22.66
C GLU A 73 42.54 -6.16 -21.86
N ALA A 74 41.61 -5.42 -21.22
CA ALA A 74 40.45 -5.90 -20.47
C ALA A 74 39.19 -6.02 -21.37
N PRO A 75 38.28 -6.99 -21.16
CA PRO A 75 37.13 -7.19 -22.03
C PRO A 75 35.90 -6.34 -21.65
N THR A 76 35.34 -5.72 -22.68
CA THR A 76 34.36 -4.62 -22.74
C THR A 76 32.89 -4.99 -22.46
N CYS A 77 32.58 -6.22 -22.02
CA CYS A 77 31.18 -6.71 -21.96
C CYS A 77 30.39 -6.31 -20.70
N ALA A 78 31.02 -6.06 -19.55
CA ALA A 78 30.28 -5.76 -18.31
C ALA A 78 29.68 -4.35 -18.29
N ARG A 79 30.33 -3.38 -18.97
CA ARG A 79 29.87 -1.98 -19.01
C ARG A 79 28.62 -1.77 -19.87
N GLN A 80 28.33 -2.69 -20.79
CA GLN A 80 27.23 -2.55 -21.76
C GLN A 80 25.84 -2.91 -21.17
N ALA A 81 25.78 -3.83 -20.20
CA ALA A 81 24.54 -4.19 -19.52
C ALA A 81 24.10 -3.12 -18.51
N GLU A 82 25.05 -2.55 -17.77
CA GLU A 82 24.81 -1.41 -16.88
C GLU A 82 24.44 -0.15 -17.67
N SER A 83 25.06 0.10 -18.83
CA SER A 83 24.71 1.24 -19.69
C SER A 83 23.33 1.11 -20.35
N ALA A 84 22.86 -0.10 -20.65
CA ALA A 84 21.53 -0.32 -21.23
C ALA A 84 20.41 -0.12 -20.20
N ALA A 85 20.62 -0.56 -18.94
CA ALA A 85 19.71 -0.29 -17.84
C ALA A 85 19.67 1.21 -17.48
N ALA A 86 20.83 1.88 -17.48
CA ALA A 86 20.91 3.33 -17.27
C ALA A 86 20.31 4.15 -18.44
N ALA A 87 20.46 3.69 -19.69
CA ALA A 87 19.85 4.31 -20.85
C ALA A 87 18.31 4.12 -20.88
N ALA A 88 17.82 2.96 -20.43
CA ALA A 88 16.38 2.72 -20.28
C ALA A 88 15.76 3.58 -19.15
N GLN A 89 16.51 3.85 -18.07
CA GLN A 89 16.10 4.78 -17.02
C GLN A 89 15.96 6.22 -17.52
N GLY A 90 16.79 6.65 -18.47
CA GLY A 90 16.71 8.00 -19.07
C GLY A 90 15.51 8.22 -20.00
N ALA A 91 14.86 7.15 -20.48
CA ALA A 91 13.75 7.21 -21.44
C ALA A 91 12.38 6.76 -20.86
N ALA A 92 12.37 6.16 -19.67
CA ALA A 92 11.14 5.66 -19.07
C ALA A 92 10.31 6.78 -18.42
N LYS A 93 9.10 6.98 -18.91
CA LYS A 93 8.16 7.98 -18.36
C LYS A 93 7.54 7.50 -17.05
N TYR A 94 7.37 6.18 -16.89
CA TYR A 94 6.74 5.57 -15.72
C TYR A 94 7.48 4.33 -15.25
N ILE A 95 7.28 3.98 -13.98
CA ILE A 95 7.92 2.83 -13.32
C ILE A 95 6.85 2.05 -12.56
N ASP A 96 6.78 0.73 -12.75
CA ASP A 96 5.97 -0.16 -11.94
C ASP A 96 6.41 -0.10 -10.47
N TYR A 97 5.48 0.08 -9.55
CA TYR A 97 5.78 0.22 -8.13
C TYR A 97 6.31 -1.09 -7.52
N ASP A 98 5.75 -2.24 -7.90
CA ASP A 98 6.03 -3.53 -7.27
C ASP A 98 7.23 -4.25 -7.92
N SER A 99 7.28 -4.27 -9.25
CA SER A 99 8.28 -4.99 -10.04
C SER A 99 9.46 -4.13 -10.49
N GLY A 100 9.32 -2.80 -10.47
CA GLY A 100 10.33 -1.87 -10.99
C GLY A 100 10.44 -1.82 -12.51
N ALA A 101 9.51 -2.47 -13.24
CA ALA A 101 9.48 -2.44 -14.70
C ALA A 101 9.28 -1.01 -15.24
N PHE A 102 9.91 -0.71 -16.38
CA PHE A 102 9.83 0.60 -17.01
C PHE A 102 8.76 0.64 -18.10
N TYR A 103 8.02 1.74 -18.16
CA TYR A 103 7.03 2.00 -19.21
C TYR A 103 7.28 3.36 -19.88
N SER A 104 7.20 3.38 -21.21
CA SER A 104 7.16 4.62 -22.00
C SER A 104 5.78 5.29 -21.96
N GLU A 105 4.73 4.47 -21.98
CA GLU A 105 3.33 4.90 -21.94
C GLU A 105 2.57 4.19 -20.82
N LYS A 106 1.50 4.81 -20.31
CA LYS A 106 0.71 4.24 -19.21
C LYS A 106 -0.30 3.21 -19.77
N PRO A 107 -0.20 1.92 -19.41
CA PRO A 107 -1.20 0.93 -19.82
C PRO A 107 -2.57 1.20 -19.18
N GLU A 108 -3.65 0.88 -19.88
CA GLU A 108 -5.02 1.18 -19.41
C GLU A 108 -5.42 0.41 -18.14
N HIS A 109 -4.89 -0.78 -17.91
CA HIS A 109 -5.15 -1.55 -16.68
C HIS A 109 -4.39 -1.04 -15.45
N MET A 110 -3.54 -0.02 -15.64
CA MET A 110 -2.72 0.58 -14.59
C MET A 110 -3.15 2.02 -14.31
N THR A 111 -2.76 2.50 -13.14
CA THR A 111 -2.99 3.87 -12.71
C THR A 111 -1.80 4.39 -11.92
N GLN A 112 -1.73 5.71 -11.77
CA GLN A 112 -0.67 6.36 -11.00
C GLN A 112 -0.92 6.21 -9.50
N LEU A 113 0.11 5.72 -8.79
CA LEU A 113 0.12 5.67 -7.34
C LEU A 113 0.54 7.03 -6.78
N PHE A 114 1.77 7.45 -7.07
CA PHE A 114 2.31 8.77 -6.78
C PHE A 114 3.47 9.07 -7.75
N GLY A 115 3.69 10.33 -8.09
CA GLY A 115 4.73 10.72 -9.05
C GLY A 115 4.62 9.96 -10.38
N ASN A 116 5.69 9.26 -10.78
CA ASN A 116 5.73 8.42 -11.97
C ASN A 116 5.52 6.91 -11.70
N LYS A 117 5.14 6.54 -10.47
CA LYS A 117 4.90 5.15 -10.07
C LYS A 117 3.53 4.67 -10.52
N LEU A 118 3.48 3.50 -11.14
CA LEU A 118 2.25 2.86 -11.58
C LEU A 118 1.98 1.61 -10.75
N VAL A 119 0.69 1.34 -10.55
CA VAL A 119 0.16 0.09 -10.00
C VAL A 119 -1.02 -0.36 -10.85
N THR A 120 -1.40 -1.64 -10.75
CA THR A 120 -2.64 -2.12 -11.34
C THR A 120 -3.86 -1.46 -10.67
N LYS A 121 -4.97 -1.34 -11.41
CA LYS A 121 -6.20 -0.70 -10.90
C LYS A 121 -6.85 -1.46 -9.73
N ASP A 122 -6.54 -2.75 -9.54
CA ASP A 122 -7.00 -3.58 -8.42
C ASP A 122 -6.06 -3.54 -7.20
N HIS A 123 -4.99 -2.75 -7.25
CA HIS A 123 -4.04 -2.62 -6.14
C HIS A 123 -4.74 -2.15 -4.85
N PRO A 124 -4.42 -2.71 -3.67
CA PRO A 124 -5.08 -2.38 -2.39
C PRO A 124 -5.14 -0.87 -2.06
N ARG A 125 -4.06 -0.12 -2.35
CA ARG A 125 -4.03 1.34 -2.18
C ARG A 125 -5.02 2.09 -3.09
N ILE A 126 -5.27 1.59 -4.30
CA ILE A 126 -6.29 2.14 -5.21
C ILE A 126 -7.70 1.79 -4.73
N LEU A 127 -7.90 0.57 -4.23
CA LEU A 127 -9.17 0.19 -3.59
C LEU A 127 -9.48 1.09 -2.38
N PHE A 128 -8.49 1.36 -1.53
CA PHE A 128 -8.62 2.29 -0.41
C PHE A 128 -9.01 3.69 -0.89
N ARG A 129 -8.33 4.24 -1.90
CA ARG A 129 -8.71 5.54 -2.49
C ARG A 129 -10.15 5.55 -2.99
N GLY A 130 -10.60 4.51 -3.67
CA GLY A 130 -11.99 4.40 -4.11
C GLY A 130 -12.99 4.39 -2.94
N LYS A 131 -12.65 3.74 -1.82
CA LYS A 131 -13.45 3.77 -0.59
C LYS A 131 -13.47 5.16 0.05
N LEU A 132 -12.33 5.83 0.11
CA LEU A 132 -12.22 7.19 0.65
C LEU A 132 -13.01 8.20 -0.20
N ASP A 133 -12.96 8.09 -1.52
CA ASP A 133 -13.73 8.92 -2.45
C ASP A 133 -15.24 8.68 -2.32
N SER A 134 -15.68 7.42 -2.29
CA SER A 134 -17.09 7.06 -2.07
C SER A 134 -17.60 7.59 -0.73
N LEU A 135 -16.77 7.57 0.30
CA LEU A 135 -17.09 8.11 1.62
C LEU A 135 -17.21 9.65 1.58
N GLN A 136 -16.34 10.36 0.87
CA GLN A 136 -16.48 11.82 0.68
C GLN A 136 -17.78 12.17 -0.02
N ALA A 137 -18.14 11.44 -1.08
CA ALA A 137 -19.42 11.62 -1.76
C ALA A 137 -20.61 11.37 -0.83
N LEU A 138 -20.52 10.36 0.05
CA LEU A 138 -21.56 10.06 1.04
C LEU A 138 -21.70 11.16 2.09
N VAL A 139 -20.58 11.77 2.54
CA VAL A 139 -20.64 12.94 3.44
C VAL A 139 -21.36 14.11 2.77
N VAL A 140 -21.06 14.42 1.51
CA VAL A 140 -21.73 15.49 0.76
C VAL A 140 -23.22 15.23 0.60
N LEU A 141 -23.61 13.99 0.28
CA LEU A 141 -25.02 13.59 0.20
C LEU A 141 -25.72 13.80 1.55
N ASN A 142 -25.09 13.38 2.65
CA ASN A 142 -25.67 13.52 3.98
C ASN A 142 -25.78 14.99 4.39
N GLN A 143 -24.81 15.84 4.04
CA GLN A 143 -24.91 17.30 4.23
C GLN A 143 -26.12 17.89 3.49
N ALA A 144 -26.31 17.53 2.21
CA ALA A 144 -27.46 18.00 1.43
C ALA A 144 -28.79 17.58 2.08
N ILE A 145 -28.93 16.29 2.41
CA ILE A 145 -30.14 15.75 3.05
C ILE A 145 -30.43 16.43 4.40
N ILE A 146 -29.40 16.64 5.22
CA ILE A 146 -29.53 17.28 6.53
C ILE A 146 -29.94 18.75 6.34
N SER A 147 -29.32 19.47 5.40
CA SER A 147 -29.60 20.89 5.15
C SER A 147 -31.05 21.17 4.73
N GLU A 148 -31.69 20.25 4.00
CA GLU A 148 -33.10 20.36 3.60
C GLU A 148 -34.08 20.27 4.78
N SER A 149 -33.69 19.59 5.86
CA SER A 149 -34.59 19.18 6.93
C SER A 149 -34.81 20.25 8.01
N SER A 150 -34.48 21.53 7.74
CA SER A 150 -34.32 22.58 8.77
C SER A 150 -33.31 22.20 9.87
N ALA A 151 -32.39 21.29 9.57
CA ALA A 151 -31.45 20.78 10.54
C ALA A 151 -30.36 21.81 10.86
N SER A 152 -29.71 21.60 12.01
CA SER A 152 -28.66 22.45 12.55
C SER A 152 -27.57 22.77 11.53
N ARG A 153 -27.33 24.07 11.30
CA ARG A 153 -26.19 24.54 10.51
C ARG A 153 -24.86 24.04 11.09
N ARG A 154 -24.73 24.04 12.41
CA ARG A 154 -23.55 23.52 13.12
C ARG A 154 -23.28 22.05 12.82
N LEU A 155 -24.31 21.21 12.67
CA LEU A 155 -24.14 19.81 12.28
C LEU A 155 -23.57 19.69 10.85
N VAL A 156 -24.04 20.53 9.93
CA VAL A 156 -23.53 20.57 8.55
C VAL A 156 -22.09 21.08 8.50
N ASP A 157 -21.76 22.08 9.34
CA ASP A 157 -20.41 22.64 9.47
C ASP A 157 -19.44 21.59 10.02
N ASP A 158 -19.81 20.86 11.08
CA ASP A 158 -19.01 19.75 11.63
C ASP A 158 -18.78 18.64 10.56
N LEU A 159 -19.79 18.33 9.75
CA LEU A 159 -19.61 17.42 8.60
C LEU A 159 -18.67 18.00 7.53
N GLY A 160 -18.61 19.31 7.39
CA GLY A 160 -17.66 20.03 6.53
C GLY A 160 -16.22 19.87 7.01
N ASP A 161 -15.99 19.91 8.32
CA ASP A 161 -14.69 19.60 8.93
C ASP A 161 -14.29 18.15 8.64
N ILE A 162 -15.21 17.19 8.86
CA ILE A 162 -14.99 15.76 8.54
C ILE A 162 -14.58 15.58 7.07
N LEU A 163 -15.29 16.23 6.14
CA LEU A 163 -14.99 16.17 4.71
C LEU A 163 -13.62 16.75 4.37
N SER A 164 -13.26 17.88 5.01
CA SER A 164 -11.97 18.54 4.79
C SER A 164 -10.80 17.65 5.21
N VAL A 165 -10.94 16.97 6.35
CA VAL A 165 -9.94 15.99 6.82
C VAL A 165 -9.79 14.82 5.84
N MET A 166 -10.89 14.29 5.29
CA MET A 166 -10.84 13.20 4.30
C MET A 166 -10.17 13.62 2.98
N ARG A 167 -10.41 14.86 2.53
CA ARG A 167 -9.76 15.43 1.34
C ARG A 167 -8.26 15.59 1.55
N GLU A 168 -7.87 16.08 2.71
CA GLU A 168 -6.46 16.21 3.07
C GLU A 168 -5.78 14.83 3.16
N MET A 169 -6.44 13.84 3.75
CA MET A 169 -5.96 12.46 3.77
C MET A 169 -5.74 11.89 2.36
N MET A 170 -6.68 12.12 1.43
CA MET A 170 -6.51 11.74 0.02
C MET A 170 -5.30 12.44 -0.60
N ARG A 171 -5.14 13.75 -0.36
CA ARG A 171 -3.99 14.53 -0.85
C ARG A 171 -2.67 13.96 -0.34
N CYS A 172 -2.56 13.69 0.96
CA CYS A 172 -1.38 13.10 1.60
C CYS A 172 -1.05 11.71 1.04
N ASP A 173 -2.06 10.90 0.73
CA ASP A 173 -1.83 9.61 0.10
C ASP A 173 -1.38 9.72 -1.36
N VAL A 174 -1.96 10.64 -2.14
CA VAL A 174 -1.61 10.84 -3.57
C VAL A 174 -0.23 11.46 -3.75
N LEU A 175 0.13 12.40 -2.89
CA LEU A 175 1.43 13.10 -2.95
C LEU A 175 2.53 12.39 -2.16
N ASP A 176 2.19 11.30 -1.47
CA ASP A 176 3.11 10.54 -0.63
C ASP A 176 3.82 11.40 0.44
N VAL A 177 3.02 12.24 1.12
CA VAL A 177 3.49 13.08 2.23
C VAL A 177 2.80 12.66 3.53
N PRO A 178 3.42 12.91 4.70
CA PRO A 178 2.79 12.63 6.00
C PRO A 178 1.43 13.31 6.13
N PHE A 179 0.48 12.60 6.74
CA PHE A 179 -0.80 13.13 7.14
C PHE A 179 -0.72 13.67 8.56
N GLU A 180 -0.73 15.00 8.69
CA GLU A 180 -0.66 15.70 9.95
C GLU A 180 -1.96 16.48 10.16
N ASN A 181 -2.81 15.96 11.04
CA ASN A 181 -4.03 16.64 11.45
C ASN A 181 -4.08 16.68 12.98
N GLU A 182 -4.17 17.89 13.53
CA GLU A 182 -4.18 18.08 14.98
C GLU A 182 -5.59 18.02 15.57
N ARG A 183 -6.59 18.47 14.79
CA ARG A 183 -7.96 18.69 15.24
C ARG A 183 -8.99 18.24 14.21
N ILE A 184 -10.06 17.65 14.73
CA ILE A 184 -11.28 17.29 14.00
C ILE A 184 -12.46 17.83 14.81
N ILE A 185 -13.41 18.53 14.17
CA ILE A 185 -14.56 19.17 14.84
C ILE A 185 -14.16 20.04 16.05
N GLY A 186 -13.03 20.74 15.94
CA GLY A 186 -12.43 21.57 16.99
C GLY A 186 -11.73 20.80 18.13
N LEU A 187 -11.77 19.47 18.15
CA LEU A 187 -11.19 18.63 19.20
C LEU A 187 -9.86 18.02 18.78
N THR A 188 -8.90 17.98 19.71
CA THR A 188 -7.64 17.26 19.52
C THR A 188 -7.86 15.75 19.53
N HIS A 189 -6.89 14.98 19.00
CA HIS A 189 -6.97 13.51 19.02
C HIS A 189 -7.14 12.92 20.42
N ALA A 190 -6.50 13.52 21.43
CA ALA A 190 -6.64 13.10 22.83
C ALA A 190 -8.05 13.38 23.36
N GLU A 191 -8.62 14.54 23.04
CA GLU A 191 -9.99 14.90 23.43
C GLU A 191 -11.03 14.01 22.72
N LEU A 192 -10.84 13.72 21.43
CA LEU A 192 -11.71 12.79 20.70
C LEU A 192 -11.72 11.42 21.35
N ARG A 193 -10.55 10.91 21.74
CA ARG A 193 -10.44 9.62 22.43
C ARG A 193 -11.16 9.67 23.77
N GLU A 194 -10.87 10.66 24.61
CA GLU A 194 -11.47 10.78 25.94
C GLU A 194 -12.99 10.90 25.87
N ARG A 195 -13.52 11.79 25.02
CA ARG A 195 -14.97 12.04 24.92
C ARG A 195 -15.71 10.86 24.30
N SER A 196 -15.14 10.19 23.30
CA SER A 196 -15.78 9.01 22.69
C SER A 196 -15.85 7.80 23.63
N HIS A 197 -14.90 7.66 24.56
CA HIS A 197 -14.91 6.57 25.54
C HIS A 197 -15.79 6.85 26.76
N ASN A 198 -16.03 8.14 27.07
CA ASN A 198 -16.79 8.57 28.25
C ASN A 198 -18.05 9.38 27.89
N PRO A 199 -18.95 8.90 27.02
CA PRO A 199 -20.07 9.70 26.51
C PRO A 199 -21.06 10.14 27.60
N MET A 200 -21.20 9.35 28.68
CA MET A 200 -22.07 9.68 29.80
C MET A 200 -21.56 10.91 30.57
N LYS A 201 -20.24 11.03 30.76
CA LYS A 201 -19.58 12.16 31.43
C LYS A 201 -19.71 13.46 30.65
N TYR A 202 -19.61 13.40 29.32
CA TYR A 202 -19.54 14.60 28.47
C TYR A 202 -20.88 15.02 27.86
N PHE A 203 -21.79 14.08 27.61
CA PHE A 203 -23.04 14.33 26.88
C PHE A 203 -24.29 13.89 27.66
N ALA A 204 -24.14 13.29 28.85
CA ALA A 204 -25.21 12.63 29.59
C ALA A 204 -25.95 11.55 28.77
N VAL A 205 -25.26 10.95 27.78
CA VAL A 205 -25.80 9.89 26.92
C VAL A 205 -25.30 8.52 27.37
N LYS A 206 -26.20 7.54 27.42
CA LYS A 206 -25.84 6.15 27.77
C LYS A 206 -24.91 5.55 26.71
N GLN A 207 -23.80 4.98 27.19
CA GLN A 207 -22.85 4.27 26.34
C GLN A 207 -23.50 3.04 25.67
N MET A 208 -23.13 2.76 24.43
CA MET A 208 -23.63 1.62 23.63
C MET A 208 -25.16 1.58 23.40
N THR A 209 -25.76 2.73 23.15
CA THR A 209 -27.13 2.76 22.63
C THR A 209 -27.13 2.26 21.18
N LEU A 210 -27.84 1.16 20.91
CA LEU A 210 -27.95 0.59 19.56
C LEU A 210 -28.69 1.57 18.64
N PRO A 211 -28.16 1.88 17.44
CA PRO A 211 -28.86 2.74 16.50
C PRO A 211 -30.23 2.18 16.11
N ASP A 212 -31.25 3.04 16.18
CA ASP A 212 -32.62 2.72 15.77
C ASP A 212 -33.21 3.87 14.93
N TYR A 213 -34.12 3.57 14.01
CA TYR A 213 -34.72 4.59 13.13
C TYR A 213 -35.51 5.65 13.92
N SER A 214 -36.06 5.30 15.09
CA SER A 214 -36.77 6.23 15.97
C SER A 214 -35.88 7.34 16.54
N MET A 215 -34.55 7.19 16.49
CA MET A 215 -33.59 8.22 16.90
C MET A 215 -33.46 9.37 15.89
N GLY A 216 -34.13 9.25 14.74
CA GLY A 216 -34.24 10.31 13.74
C GLY A 216 -33.27 10.18 12.57
N LYS A 217 -33.66 10.79 11.46
CA LYS A 217 -32.96 10.68 10.17
C LYS A 217 -31.50 11.11 10.26
N SER A 218 -31.20 12.28 10.84
CA SER A 218 -29.83 12.78 10.95
C SER A 218 -28.93 11.86 11.78
N TYR A 219 -29.45 11.25 12.86
CA TYR A 219 -28.71 10.27 13.64
C TYR A 219 -28.38 9.01 12.82
N ALA A 220 -29.34 8.51 12.05
CA ALA A 220 -29.14 7.36 11.17
C ALA A 220 -28.06 7.65 10.10
N LEU A 221 -28.07 8.85 9.51
CA LEU A 221 -27.06 9.29 8.54
C LEU A 221 -25.66 9.39 9.19
N LEU A 222 -25.56 9.93 10.42
CA LEU A 222 -24.29 9.96 11.16
C LEU A 222 -23.76 8.55 11.46
N ASN A 223 -24.63 7.63 11.85
CA ASN A 223 -24.23 6.24 12.07
C ASN A 223 -23.73 5.57 10.78
N GLN A 224 -24.39 5.83 9.65
CA GLN A 224 -23.95 5.33 8.33
C GLN A 224 -22.52 5.80 8.03
N LEU A 225 -22.24 7.09 8.16
CA LEU A 225 -20.90 7.63 7.97
C LEU A 225 -19.89 6.99 8.92
N ARG A 226 -20.24 6.85 10.20
CA ARG A 226 -19.36 6.24 11.21
C ARG A 226 -18.98 4.81 10.80
N THR A 227 -19.92 4.00 10.33
CA THR A 227 -19.63 2.64 9.86
C THR A 227 -18.82 2.63 8.57
N THR A 228 -19.11 3.50 7.62
CA THR A 228 -18.36 3.58 6.35
C THR A 228 -16.91 4.04 6.57
N VAL A 229 -16.64 4.92 7.55
CA VAL A 229 -15.27 5.24 7.97
C VAL A 229 -14.53 4.01 8.51
N ARG A 230 -15.19 3.12 9.26
CA ARG A 230 -14.57 1.86 9.72
C ARG A 230 -14.24 0.93 8.54
N GLU A 231 -15.09 0.87 7.52
CA GLU A 231 -14.79 0.10 6.32
C GLU A 231 -13.57 0.67 5.57
N ALA A 232 -13.50 2.00 5.44
CA ALA A 232 -12.34 2.66 4.85
C ALA A 232 -11.06 2.44 5.67
N GLU A 233 -11.14 2.44 7.01
CA GLU A 233 -10.03 2.10 7.91
C GLU A 233 -9.50 0.68 7.66
N VAL A 234 -10.39 -0.30 7.51
CA VAL A 234 -9.98 -1.69 7.20
C VAL A 234 -9.31 -1.77 5.83
N ALA A 235 -9.85 -1.08 4.82
CA ALA A 235 -9.23 -1.00 3.50
C ALA A 235 -7.84 -0.33 3.56
N ALA A 236 -7.67 0.73 4.35
CA ALA A 236 -6.38 1.37 4.59
C ALA A 236 -5.39 0.40 5.25
N VAL A 237 -5.81 -0.31 6.29
CA VAL A 237 -4.97 -1.32 6.96
C VAL A 237 -4.56 -2.41 5.97
N GLN A 238 -5.45 -2.85 5.07
CA GLN A 238 -5.08 -3.81 4.03
C GLN A 238 -4.06 -3.22 3.04
N ALA A 239 -4.24 -1.95 2.65
CA ALA A 239 -3.37 -1.27 1.69
C ALA A 239 -1.95 -1.00 2.21
N PHE A 240 -1.81 -0.70 3.50
CA PHE A 240 -0.56 -0.25 4.11
C PHE A 240 0.10 -1.29 5.01
N ARG A 241 -0.43 -2.51 5.06
CA ARG A 241 0.13 -3.59 5.87
C ARG A 241 1.48 -4.04 5.32
N VAL A 242 2.48 -4.01 6.18
CA VAL A 242 3.81 -4.57 5.94
C VAL A 242 4.12 -5.62 7.02
N ARG A 243 5.18 -6.42 6.84
CA ARG A 243 5.50 -7.53 7.77
C ARG A 243 5.66 -7.09 9.23
N SER A 244 6.18 -5.88 9.46
CA SER A 244 6.50 -5.34 10.78
C SER A 244 5.50 -4.28 11.27
N GLY A 245 4.38 -4.04 10.57
CA GLY A 245 3.42 -3.02 10.97
C GLY A 245 2.62 -2.41 9.82
N CYS A 246 2.47 -1.09 9.86
CA CYS A 246 1.73 -0.30 8.90
C CYS A 246 2.61 0.85 8.40
N GLU A 247 2.76 0.98 7.08
CA GLU A 247 3.58 2.03 6.46
C GLU A 247 2.97 3.43 6.66
N ARG A 248 1.65 3.53 6.51
CA ARG A 248 0.88 4.77 6.70
C ARG A 248 0.01 4.71 7.96
N SER A 249 0.67 4.54 9.11
CA SER A 249 -0.02 4.55 10.40
C SER A 249 -0.71 5.88 10.71
N ASP A 250 -0.20 6.97 10.16
CA ASP A 250 -0.79 8.32 10.19
C ASP A 250 -2.21 8.36 9.59
N ILE A 251 -2.40 7.79 8.40
CA ILE A 251 -3.70 7.70 7.73
C ILE A 251 -4.66 6.78 8.50
N VAL A 252 -4.17 5.62 8.93
CA VAL A 252 -4.98 4.66 9.70
C VAL A 252 -5.44 5.26 11.02
N GLU A 253 -4.55 5.98 11.73
CA GLU A 253 -4.93 6.72 12.93
C GLU A 253 -5.94 7.84 12.61
N GLY A 254 -5.75 8.60 11.53
CA GLY A 254 -6.70 9.62 11.09
C GLY A 254 -8.12 9.05 10.90
N LEU A 255 -8.26 7.89 10.26
CA LEU A 255 -9.54 7.19 10.11
C LEU A 255 -10.10 6.73 11.45
N ASN A 256 -9.24 6.31 12.38
CA ASN A 256 -9.58 6.02 13.78
C ASN A 256 -10.18 7.22 14.53
N ARG A 257 -9.59 8.40 14.33
CA ARG A 257 -10.07 9.64 14.93
C ARG A 257 -11.36 10.13 14.26
N LEU A 258 -11.50 9.98 12.94
CA LEU A 258 -12.71 10.34 12.21
C LEU A 258 -13.94 9.56 12.67
N SER A 259 -13.84 8.25 12.90
CA SER A 259 -14.99 7.51 13.44
C SER A 259 -15.34 7.92 14.87
N SER A 260 -14.32 8.30 15.65
CA SER A 260 -14.50 8.79 17.02
C SER A 260 -15.21 10.14 17.02
N ALA A 261 -14.84 11.02 16.09
CA ALA A 261 -15.52 12.29 15.87
C ALA A 261 -16.99 12.09 15.46
N LEU A 262 -17.28 11.20 14.50
CA LEU A 262 -18.66 10.89 14.12
C LEU A 262 -19.46 10.27 15.27
N HIS A 263 -18.85 9.44 16.11
CA HIS A 263 -19.50 8.94 17.32
C HIS A 263 -19.82 10.08 18.30
N ILE A 264 -18.90 11.02 18.50
CA ILE A 264 -19.15 12.21 19.31
C ILE A 264 -20.28 13.07 18.71
N MET A 265 -20.33 13.25 17.40
CA MET A 265 -21.44 13.94 16.73
C MET A 265 -22.77 13.23 16.98
N MET A 266 -22.80 11.90 16.96
CA MET A 266 -23.99 11.13 17.35
C MET A 266 -24.39 11.39 18.81
N CYS A 267 -23.43 11.47 19.74
CA CYS A 267 -23.70 11.81 21.13
C CYS A 267 -24.22 13.24 21.31
N MET A 268 -23.59 14.22 20.65
CA MET A 268 -24.02 15.62 20.65
C MET A 268 -25.44 15.77 20.09
N TYR A 269 -25.79 14.98 19.07
CA TYR A 269 -27.15 14.94 18.53
C TYR A 269 -28.16 14.42 19.56
N LEU A 270 -27.88 13.32 20.26
CA LEU A 270 -28.76 12.79 21.30
C LEU A 270 -28.86 13.71 22.53
N ALA A 271 -27.82 14.49 22.80
CA ALA A 271 -27.79 15.51 23.85
C ALA A 271 -28.41 16.86 23.43
N ASP A 272 -29.04 16.92 22.24
CA ASP A 272 -29.65 18.13 21.68
C ASP A 272 -28.69 19.33 21.55
N GLU A 273 -27.37 19.10 21.49
CA GLU A 273 -26.37 20.17 21.36
C GLU A 273 -26.40 20.87 20.01
N TYR A 274 -26.94 20.23 18.99
CA TYR A 274 -27.13 20.81 17.66
C TYR A 274 -28.41 21.65 17.54
N LYS A 275 -29.33 21.60 18.51
CA LYS A 275 -30.54 22.44 18.52
C LYS A 275 -30.29 23.83 19.12
N LYS A 276 -29.13 24.03 19.74
CA LYS A 276 -28.68 25.30 20.33
C LYS A 276 -28.04 26.18 19.26
#